data_AF-K9D7F6-F1
#
_entry.id   AF-K9D7F6-F1
#
_cell.length_a   1.000
_cell.length_b   1.000
_cell.length_c   1.000
_cell.angle_alpha   90.00
_cell.angle_beta   90.00
_cell.angle_gamma   90.00
#
_symmetry.space_group_name_H-M   'P 1'
#
loop_
_entity.id
_entity.type
_entity.pdbx_description
1 polymer ?
#
loop_
_entity_poly.entity_id
_entity_poly.type
_entity_poly.pdbx_seq_one_letter_code
_entity_poly.pdbx_strand_id
1 'polypeptide(L)'
;MLMSGYARLARPAKKLGQGSMPYLPLITTLIGPLVGIWLGVVLTERKTYRERAWELKARAYSAIFEALEKMRRSYERSYNAEVRGRERDEAEEEADNHEFRSTRDQLFILIASESWILPDEVSHQITSLEKQLSIRHDSYFEDVDDGRIAVRDTAARLRHFARRDMATLPRSWRPRLFSREGRGDQATLPGKHS
;
A
#
# COMPACT_ATOMS: atom_id res chain seq x y z
N MET A 1 -7.90 -24.39 -87.72
CA MET A 1 -7.32 -25.57 -87.04
C MET A 1 -6.50 -25.04 -85.88
N LEU A 2 -6.77 -25.28 -84.59
CA LEU A 2 -7.60 -26.26 -83.91
C LEU A 2 -8.39 -25.57 -82.78
N MET A 3 -9.66 -25.93 -82.70
CA MET A 3 -10.54 -25.76 -81.56
C MET A 3 -10.00 -26.58 -80.38
N SER A 4 -10.02 -26.01 -79.16
CA SER A 4 -10.07 -26.83 -77.95
C SER A 4 -10.79 -26.05 -76.86
N GLY A 5 -12.11 -26.27 -76.80
CA GLY A 5 -12.98 -25.76 -75.76
C GLY A 5 -12.74 -26.51 -74.45
N TYR A 6 -12.31 -25.77 -73.43
CA TYR A 6 -12.31 -26.26 -72.06
C TYR A 6 -13.71 -26.07 -71.47
N ALA A 7 -14.47 -27.16 -71.47
CA ALA A 7 -15.75 -27.28 -70.77
C ALA A 7 -15.53 -27.03 -69.27
N ARG A 8 -15.96 -25.86 -68.80
CA ARG A 8 -15.94 -25.45 -67.39
C ARG A 8 -17.05 -26.23 -66.67
N LEU A 9 -16.69 -27.38 -66.09
CA LEU A 9 -17.57 -28.19 -65.25
C LEU A 9 -17.99 -27.40 -64.00
N ALA A 10 -19.16 -26.76 -64.07
CA ALA A 10 -19.82 -26.15 -62.94
C ALA A 10 -20.22 -27.26 -61.94
N ARG A 11 -19.48 -27.39 -60.84
CA ARG A 11 -19.90 -28.24 -59.73
C ARG A 11 -21.13 -27.58 -59.07
N PRO A 12 -22.27 -28.27 -58.95
CA PRO A 12 -23.40 -27.73 -58.21
C PRO A 12 -22.98 -27.60 -56.74
N ALA A 13 -22.97 -26.38 -56.23
CA ALA A 13 -22.86 -26.12 -54.81
C ALA A 13 -24.06 -26.77 -54.13
N LYS A 14 -23.85 -27.96 -53.53
CA LYS A 14 -24.82 -28.59 -52.65
C LYS A 14 -25.11 -27.59 -51.54
N LYS A 15 -26.27 -26.94 -51.60
CA LYS A 15 -26.87 -26.24 -50.46
C LYS A 15 -27.08 -27.29 -49.37
N LEU A 16 -26.08 -27.48 -48.51
CA LEU A 16 -26.25 -28.18 -47.25
C LEU A 16 -27.40 -27.46 -46.54
N GLY A 17 -28.50 -28.19 -46.40
CA GLY A 17 -29.74 -27.67 -45.86
C GLY A 17 -29.45 -26.91 -44.58
N GLN A 18 -29.71 -25.61 -44.63
CA GLN A 18 -29.74 -24.71 -43.50
C GLN A 18 -30.97 -25.05 -42.66
N GLY A 19 -31.02 -26.27 -42.14
CA GLY A 19 -31.95 -26.69 -41.11
C GLY A 19 -31.48 -26.04 -39.82
N SER A 20 -31.79 -24.75 -39.67
CA SER A 20 -31.64 -24.04 -38.40
C SER A 20 -32.46 -24.81 -37.37
N MET A 21 -31.81 -25.70 -36.62
CA MET A 21 -32.44 -26.41 -35.53
C MET A 21 -32.99 -25.36 -34.55
N PRO A 22 -34.31 -25.30 -34.32
CA PRO A 22 -34.96 -24.22 -33.55
C PRO A 22 -34.55 -24.18 -32.07
N TYR A 23 -33.68 -25.09 -31.63
CA TYR A 23 -33.22 -25.24 -30.26
C TYR A 23 -31.97 -24.41 -29.93
N LEU A 24 -31.18 -24.00 -30.95
CA LEU A 24 -29.99 -23.15 -30.76
C LEU A 24 -30.28 -21.83 -30.02
N PRO A 25 -31.32 -21.04 -30.37
CA PRO A 25 -31.63 -19.82 -29.63
C PRO A 25 -32.00 -20.14 -28.17
N LEU A 26 -32.79 -21.19 -27.94
CA LEU A 26 -33.27 -21.59 -26.60
C LEU A 26 -32.14 -21.93 -25.64
N ILE A 27 -31.10 -22.63 -26.13
CA ILE A 27 -29.90 -22.96 -25.34
C ILE A 27 -29.10 -21.68 -25.02
N THR A 28 -28.96 -20.77 -25.99
CA THR A 28 -28.23 -19.50 -25.75
C THR A 28 -28.94 -18.58 -24.75
N THR A 29 -30.27 -18.55 -24.75
CA THR A 29 -31.06 -17.74 -23.80
C THR A 29 -31.00 -18.29 -22.38
N LEU A 30 -30.84 -19.61 -22.21
CA LEU A 30 -30.78 -20.23 -20.89
C LEU A 30 -29.36 -20.19 -20.28
N ILE A 31 -28.33 -20.43 -21.11
CA ILE A 31 -26.94 -20.52 -20.65
C ILE A 31 -26.29 -19.13 -20.51
N GLY A 32 -26.67 -18.17 -21.35
CA GLY A 32 -26.11 -16.81 -21.32
C GLY A 32 -26.19 -16.13 -19.95
N PRO A 33 -27.36 -16.09 -19.29
CA PRO A 33 -27.50 -15.49 -17.95
C PRO A 33 -26.66 -16.20 -16.88
N LEU A 34 -26.56 -17.54 -16.93
CA LEU A 34 -25.78 -18.32 -15.98
C LEU A 34 -24.28 -17.99 -16.05
N VAL A 35 -23.74 -17.91 -17.27
CA VAL A 35 -22.33 -17.52 -17.49
C VAL A 35 -22.08 -16.08 -17.05
N GLY A 36 -23.03 -15.17 -17.33
CA GLY A 36 -22.95 -13.77 -16.91
C GLY A 36 -22.94 -13.61 -15.39
N ILE A 37 -23.82 -14.31 -14.67
CA ILE A 37 -23.88 -14.30 -13.21
C ILE A 37 -22.59 -14.87 -12.63
N TRP A 38 -22.11 -16.01 -13.14
CA TRP A 38 -20.88 -16.64 -12.64
C TRP A 38 -19.64 -15.74 -12.82
N LEU A 39 -19.47 -15.14 -14.01
CA LEU A 39 -18.41 -14.16 -14.25
C LEU A 39 -18.54 -12.95 -13.34
N GLY A 40 -19.76 -12.47 -13.11
CA GLY A 40 -20.05 -11.36 -12.19
C GLY A 40 -19.60 -11.67 -10.76
N VAL A 41 -19.91 -12.86 -10.25
CA VAL A 41 -19.50 -13.31 -8.90
C VAL A 41 -17.98 -13.37 -8.79
N VAL A 42 -17.30 -14.06 -9.72
CA VAL A 42 -15.83 -14.20 -9.71
C VAL A 42 -15.11 -12.86 -9.79
N LEU A 43 -15.60 -11.93 -10.62
CA LEU A 43 -15.04 -10.58 -10.72
C LEU A 43 -15.27 -9.76 -9.44
N THR A 44 -16.43 -9.92 -8.80
CA THR A 44 -16.77 -9.23 -7.55
C THR A 44 -15.91 -9.73 -6.40
N GLU A 45 -15.69 -11.04 -6.29
CA GLU A 45 -14.79 -11.62 -5.29
C GLU A 45 -13.36 -11.12 -5.45
N ARG A 46 -12.81 -11.12 -6.67
CA ARG A 46 -11.44 -10.61 -6.91
C ARG A 46 -11.29 -9.14 -6.51
N LYS A 47 -12.37 -8.35 -6.65
CA LYS A 47 -12.39 -6.96 -6.21
C LYS A 47 -12.32 -6.86 -4.69
N THR A 48 -13.15 -7.61 -3.97
CA THR A 48 -13.19 -7.55 -2.49
C THR A 48 -11.91 -8.05 -1.84
N TYR A 49 -11.24 -9.08 -2.41
CA TYR A 49 -9.92 -9.52 -1.91
C TYR A 49 -8.86 -8.42 -2.01
N ARG A 50 -8.86 -7.65 -3.11
CA ARG A 50 -7.95 -6.52 -3.27
C ARG A 50 -8.26 -5.37 -2.31
N GLU A 51 -9.54 -5.11 -2.04
CA GLU A 51 -9.98 -4.11 -1.04
C GLU A 51 -9.48 -4.49 0.35
N ARG A 52 -9.73 -5.73 0.77
CA ARG A 52 -9.27 -6.24 2.07
C ARG A 52 -7.76 -6.24 2.21
N ALA A 53 -7.03 -6.70 1.18
CA ALA A 53 -5.57 -6.68 1.20
C ALA A 53 -5.02 -5.24 1.32
N TRP A 54 -5.67 -4.28 0.66
CA TRP A 54 -5.29 -2.87 0.76
C TRP A 54 -5.54 -2.30 2.15
N GLU A 55 -6.72 -2.55 2.72
CA GLU A 55 -7.08 -2.10 4.06
C GLU A 55 -6.10 -2.65 5.11
N LEU A 56 -5.75 -3.94 5.00
CA LEU A 56 -4.76 -4.58 5.86
C LEU A 56 -3.38 -3.94 5.72
N LYS A 57 -2.90 -3.68 4.49
CA LYS A 57 -1.66 -2.94 4.26
C LYS A 57 -1.70 -1.54 4.87
N ALA A 58 -2.78 -0.79 4.63
CA ALA A 58 -2.91 0.58 5.13
C ALA A 58 -2.91 0.61 6.67
N ARG A 59 -3.59 -0.35 7.30
CA ARG A 59 -3.60 -0.54 8.75
C ARG A 59 -2.21 -0.88 9.28
N ALA A 60 -1.49 -1.81 8.65
CA ALA A 60 -0.15 -2.20 9.04
C ALA A 60 0.83 -1.02 8.96
N TYR A 61 0.87 -0.29 7.83
CA TYR A 61 1.71 0.91 7.71
C TYR A 61 1.34 1.99 8.73
N SER A 62 0.06 2.21 8.98
CA SER A 62 -0.39 3.20 9.98
C SER A 62 0.13 2.86 11.37
N ALA A 63 0.03 1.60 11.77
CA ALA A 63 0.53 1.13 13.06
C ALA A 63 2.06 1.21 13.16
N ILE A 64 2.79 0.89 12.08
CA ILE A 64 4.26 1.09 12.02
C ILE A 64 4.63 2.56 12.21
N PHE A 65 3.97 3.47 11.49
CA PHE A 65 4.26 4.90 11.61
C PHE A 65 3.90 5.46 12.97
N GLU A 66 2.81 4.98 13.59
CA GLU A 66 2.44 5.36 14.95
C GLU A 66 3.51 4.93 15.96
N ALA A 67 4.00 3.70 15.87
CA ALA A 67 5.07 3.20 16.75
C ALA A 67 6.38 3.98 16.57
N LEU A 68 6.80 4.23 15.32
CA LEU A 68 7.98 5.04 15.03
C LEU A 68 7.85 6.48 15.53
N GLU A 69 6.67 7.08 15.41
CA GLU A 69 6.41 8.43 15.92
C GLU A 69 6.46 8.47 17.46
N LYS A 70 5.94 7.45 18.15
CA LYS A 70 6.08 7.31 19.61
C LYS A 70 7.54 7.20 20.04
N MET A 71 8.32 6.34 19.37
CA MET A 71 9.77 6.22 19.60
C MET A 71 10.49 7.56 19.37
N ARG A 72 10.17 8.27 18.28
CA ARG A 72 10.75 9.58 17.95
C ARG A 72 10.46 10.60 19.05
N ARG A 73 9.22 10.66 19.56
CA ARG A 73 8.83 11.57 20.63
C ARG A 73 9.54 11.26 21.95
N SER A 74 9.75 9.98 22.27
CA SER A 74 10.55 9.58 23.44
C SER A 74 11.98 10.14 23.34
N TYR A 75 12.66 9.94 22.22
CA TYR A 75 13.98 10.55 21.99
C TYR A 75 13.98 12.07 22.02
N GLU A 76 12.95 12.74 21.45
CA GLU A 76 12.84 14.20 21.53
C GLU A 76 12.67 14.71 22.95
N ARG A 77 11.94 13.98 23.82
CA ARG A 77 11.80 14.33 25.23
C ARG A 77 13.15 14.24 25.94
N SER A 78 13.88 13.13 25.78
CA SER A 78 15.21 12.95 26.35
C SER A 78 16.22 13.99 25.85
N TYR A 79 16.26 14.23 24.53
CA TYR A 79 17.13 15.24 23.93
C TYR A 79 16.85 16.65 24.46
N ASN A 80 15.57 17.03 24.58
CA ASN A 80 15.20 18.35 25.07
C ASN A 80 15.47 18.53 26.57
N ALA A 81 15.41 17.46 27.37
CA ALA A 81 15.78 17.51 28.78
C ALA A 81 17.28 17.77 28.94
N GLU A 82 18.11 17.02 28.19
CA GLU A 82 19.57 17.14 28.18
C GLU A 82 20.03 18.53 27.72
N VAL A 83 19.52 19.02 26.58
CA VAL A 83 19.87 20.35 26.05
C VAL A 83 19.51 21.48 26.99
N ARG A 84 18.47 21.31 27.82
CA ARG A 84 18.03 22.31 28.79
C ARG A 84 18.74 22.18 30.15
N GLY A 85 19.61 21.19 30.32
CA GLY A 85 20.26 20.91 31.60
C GLY A 85 19.26 20.65 32.72
N ARG A 86 18.09 20.05 32.39
CA ARG A 86 17.09 19.71 33.39
C ARG A 86 17.40 18.32 33.92
N GLU A 87 17.68 18.22 35.22
CA GLU A 87 17.61 16.94 35.92
C GLU A 87 16.19 16.40 35.79
N ARG A 88 16.07 15.17 35.28
CA ARG A 88 14.81 14.44 35.24
C ARG A 88 14.68 13.64 36.53
N ASP A 89 13.46 13.49 37.01
CA ASP A 89 13.17 12.53 38.06
C ASP A 89 13.47 11.12 37.54
N GLU A 90 14.15 10.29 38.34
CA GLU A 90 14.49 8.90 37.99
C GLU A 90 13.23 8.12 37.61
N ALA A 91 12.10 8.40 38.28
CA ALA A 91 10.81 7.78 37.98
C ALA A 91 10.26 8.17 36.60
N GLU A 92 10.48 9.41 36.15
CA GLU A 92 10.06 9.87 34.82
C GLU A 92 10.92 9.25 33.72
N GLU A 93 12.23 9.15 33.97
CA GLU A 93 13.17 8.51 33.04
C GLU A 93 12.86 7.01 32.89
N GLU A 94 12.61 6.30 34.00
CA GLU A 94 12.25 4.88 33.97
C GLU A 94 10.93 4.65 33.22
N ALA A 95 9.93 5.51 33.44
CA ALA A 95 8.66 5.45 32.72
C ALA A 95 8.83 5.65 31.20
N ASP A 96 9.64 6.64 30.80
CA ASP A 96 9.94 6.91 29.39
C ASP A 96 10.72 5.76 28.73
N ASN A 97 11.71 5.20 29.44
CA ASN A 97 12.49 4.05 28.99
C ASN A 97 11.60 2.81 28.84
N HIS A 98 10.67 2.60 29.76
CA HIS A 98 9.70 1.51 29.67
C HIS A 98 8.74 1.70 28.49
N GLU A 99 8.18 2.90 28.29
CA GLU A 99 7.33 3.23 27.14
C GLU A 99 8.05 2.99 25.81
N PHE A 100 9.31 3.42 25.73
CA PHE A 100 10.16 3.23 24.56
C PHE A 100 10.37 1.74 24.25
N ARG A 101 10.81 0.96 25.24
CA ARG A 101 11.03 -0.48 25.08
C ARG A 101 9.76 -1.21 24.68
N SER A 102 8.64 -0.90 25.34
CA SER A 102 7.34 -1.49 25.01
C SER A 102 6.90 -1.17 23.58
N THR A 103 7.03 0.09 23.14
CA THR A 103 6.70 0.53 21.78
C THR A 103 7.58 -0.17 20.73
N ARG A 104 8.88 -0.26 21.02
CA ARG A 104 9.85 -0.94 20.16
C ARG A 104 9.51 -2.43 20.02
N ASP A 105 9.22 -3.10 21.12
CA ASP A 105 8.89 -4.53 21.10
C ASP A 105 7.57 -4.77 20.36
N GLN A 106 6.56 -3.90 20.54
CA GLN A 106 5.31 -3.93 19.77
C GLN A 106 5.55 -3.74 18.26
N LEU A 107 6.45 -2.85 17.86
CA LEU A 107 6.83 -2.66 16.46
C LEU A 107 7.41 -3.95 15.87
N PHE A 108 8.30 -4.64 16.58
CA PHE A 108 8.88 -5.90 16.09
C PHE A 108 7.86 -7.03 16.02
N ILE A 109 6.99 -7.17 17.02
CA ILE A 109 5.89 -8.13 16.99
C ILE A 109 4.99 -7.87 15.78
N LEU A 110 4.66 -6.59 15.52
CA LEU A 110 3.82 -6.20 14.40
C LEU A 110 4.45 -6.54 13.05
N ILE A 111 5.74 -6.29 12.87
CA ILE A 111 6.45 -6.66 11.64
C ILE A 111 6.48 -8.18 11.46
N ALA A 112 6.69 -8.94 12.53
CA ALA A 112 6.66 -10.40 12.47
C ALA A 112 5.27 -10.92 12.08
N SER A 113 4.19 -10.39 12.68
CA SER A 113 2.82 -10.82 12.41
C SER A 113 2.31 -10.41 11.03
N GLU A 114 2.75 -9.25 10.51
CA GLU A 114 2.31 -8.69 9.23
C GLU A 114 3.30 -8.98 8.08
N SER A 115 4.29 -9.85 8.31
CA SER A 115 5.33 -10.22 7.34
C SER A 115 4.79 -10.81 6.03
N TRP A 116 3.60 -11.42 6.07
CA TRP A 116 2.95 -11.97 4.88
C TRP A 116 2.22 -10.94 4.01
N ILE A 117 1.91 -9.75 4.56
CA ILE A 117 1.23 -8.65 3.86
C ILE A 117 2.22 -7.60 3.35
N LEU A 118 3.24 -7.29 4.15
CA LEU A 118 4.18 -6.23 3.87
C LEU A 118 5.31 -6.72 2.94
N PRO A 119 5.87 -5.84 2.09
CA PRO A 119 7.07 -6.18 1.32
C PRO A 119 8.27 -6.46 2.22
N ASP A 120 9.13 -7.40 1.82
CA ASP A 120 10.36 -7.77 2.55
C ASP A 120 11.29 -6.57 2.78
N GLU A 121 11.26 -5.55 1.91
CA GLU A 121 12.09 -4.35 2.12
C GLU A 121 11.70 -3.60 3.40
N VAL A 122 10.44 -3.68 3.82
CA VAL A 122 9.97 -3.05 5.07
C VAL A 122 10.57 -3.75 6.28
N SER A 123 10.55 -5.08 6.32
CA SER A 123 11.17 -5.86 7.41
C SER A 123 12.67 -5.61 7.46
N HIS A 124 13.35 -5.58 6.31
CA HIS A 124 14.77 -5.21 6.24
C HIS A 124 15.07 -3.82 6.80
N GLN A 125 14.24 -2.81 6.53
CA GLN A 125 14.45 -1.48 7.13
C GLN A 125 14.28 -1.49 8.64
N ILE A 126 13.27 -2.20 9.17
CA ILE A 126 13.05 -2.27 10.62
C ILE A 126 14.16 -3.06 11.33
N THR A 127 14.64 -4.16 10.75
CA THR A 127 15.83 -4.86 11.26
C THR A 127 17.08 -3.99 11.18
N SER A 128 17.22 -3.16 10.14
CA SER A 128 18.33 -2.20 10.06
C SER A 128 18.23 -1.14 11.15
N LEU A 129 17.02 -0.66 11.47
CA LEU A 129 16.79 0.24 12.60
C LEU A 129 17.19 -0.43 13.92
N GLU A 130 16.78 -1.68 14.15
CA GLU A 130 17.18 -2.44 15.34
C GLU A 130 18.70 -2.47 15.55
N LYS A 131 19.42 -2.75 14.46
CA LYS A 131 20.88 -2.77 14.47
C LYS A 131 21.47 -1.40 14.79
N GLN A 132 20.88 -0.33 14.26
CA GLN A 132 21.33 1.04 14.57
C GLN A 132 21.07 1.38 16.05
N LEU A 133 19.90 1.04 16.58
CA LEU A 133 19.52 1.30 17.97
C LEU A 133 20.23 0.40 19.00
N SER A 134 20.99 -0.60 18.56
CA SER A 134 21.77 -1.49 19.44
C SER A 134 23.25 -1.13 19.50
N ILE A 135 23.68 -0.15 18.71
CA ILE A 135 25.04 0.40 18.80
C ILE A 135 25.17 1.09 20.15
N ARG A 136 26.24 0.77 20.89
CA ARG A 136 26.55 1.45 22.15
C ARG A 136 27.40 2.67 21.85
N HIS A 137 27.03 3.79 22.46
CA HIS A 137 27.76 5.05 22.39
C HIS A 137 28.45 5.35 23.72
N ASP A 138 29.52 6.14 23.67
CA ASP A 138 30.30 6.52 24.86
C ASP A 138 29.57 7.58 25.70
N SER A 139 28.67 8.35 25.08
CA SER A 139 27.87 9.40 25.71
C SER A 139 26.37 9.13 25.54
N TYR A 140 25.61 9.38 26.60
CA TYR A 140 24.14 9.32 26.57
C TYR A 140 23.56 10.27 25.51
N PHE A 141 24.14 11.46 25.35
CA PHE A 141 23.67 12.43 24.36
C PHE A 141 23.82 11.91 22.92
N GLU A 142 24.93 11.24 22.63
CA GLU A 142 25.16 10.62 21.32
C GLU A 142 24.16 9.49 21.05
N ASP A 143 23.89 8.63 22.04
CA ASP A 143 22.90 7.55 21.94
C ASP A 143 21.49 8.09 21.61
N VAL A 144 21.08 9.16 22.29
CA VAL A 144 19.79 9.81 22.08
C VAL A 144 19.71 10.50 20.72
N ASP A 145 20.76 11.21 20.29
CA ASP A 145 20.76 11.92 19.01
C ASP A 145 20.79 10.95 17.82
N ASP A 146 21.67 9.95 17.86
CA ASP A 146 21.78 8.94 16.80
C ASP A 146 20.51 8.08 16.73
N GLY A 147 19.94 7.68 17.87
CA GLY A 147 18.66 6.98 17.94
C GLY A 147 17.52 7.78 17.32
N ARG A 148 17.45 9.10 17.61
CA ARG A 148 16.48 10.02 17.01
C ARG A 148 16.63 10.10 15.49
N ILE A 149 17.85 10.24 14.99
CA ILE A 149 18.17 10.32 13.56
C ILE A 149 17.79 9.01 12.87
N ALA A 150 18.17 7.87 13.45
CA ALA A 150 17.87 6.54 12.93
C ALA A 150 16.35 6.30 12.76
N VAL A 151 15.56 6.63 13.78
CA VAL A 151 14.09 6.51 13.73
C VAL A 151 13.50 7.42 12.65
N ARG A 152 13.93 8.69 12.58
CA ARG A 152 13.45 9.66 11.58
C ARG A 152 13.74 9.20 10.16
N ASP A 153 14.97 8.79 9.90
CA ASP A 153 15.43 8.39 8.58
C ASP A 153 14.77 7.07 8.15
N THR A 154 14.57 6.14 9.08
CA THR A 154 13.79 4.92 8.84
C THR A 154 12.33 5.25 8.47
N ALA A 155 11.68 6.14 9.21
CA ALA A 155 10.33 6.59 8.90
C ALA A 155 10.24 7.24 7.51
N ALA A 156 11.24 8.03 7.11
CA ALA A 156 11.29 8.62 5.77
C ALA A 156 11.42 7.56 4.66
N ARG A 157 12.28 6.56 4.84
CA ARG A 157 12.43 5.43 3.90
C ARG A 157 11.15 4.60 3.80
N LEU A 158 10.53 4.28 4.92
CA LEU A 158 9.25 3.54 4.94
C LEU A 158 8.12 4.32 4.28
N ARG A 159 8.07 5.65 4.39
CA ARG A 159 7.09 6.46 3.61
C ARG A 159 7.28 6.30 2.11
N HIS A 160 8.53 6.19 1.64
CA HIS A 160 8.80 5.93 0.23
C HIS A 160 8.28 4.54 -0.19
N PHE A 161 8.55 3.50 0.60
CA PHE A 161 8.05 2.15 0.33
C PHE A 161 6.53 2.08 0.38
N ALA A 162 5.89 2.67 1.39
CA ALA A 162 4.44 2.74 1.51
C ALA A 162 3.82 3.45 0.30
N ARG A 163 4.38 4.59 -0.15
CA ARG A 163 3.90 5.28 -1.36
C ARG A 163 4.04 4.42 -2.61
N ARG A 164 5.16 3.72 -2.77
CA ARG A 164 5.42 2.82 -3.92
C ARG A 164 4.45 1.63 -3.92
N ASP A 165 4.31 0.96 -2.79
CA ASP A 165 3.43 -0.20 -2.61
C ASP A 165 1.97 0.20 -2.88
N MET A 166 1.53 1.33 -2.30
CA MET A 166 0.18 1.87 -2.53
C MET A 166 -0.05 2.43 -3.93
N ALA A 167 1.01 2.79 -4.67
CA ALA A 167 0.88 3.32 -6.03
C ALA A 167 0.58 2.25 -7.09
N THR A 168 0.90 0.98 -6.81
CA THR A 168 0.62 -0.15 -7.72
C THR A 168 -0.87 -0.46 -7.88
N LEU A 169 -1.71 0.24 -7.11
CA LEU A 169 -3.14 0.01 -7.09
C LEU A 169 -3.87 0.76 -8.22
N PRO A 170 -5.01 0.23 -8.69
CA PRO A 170 -5.77 0.86 -9.77
C PRO A 170 -6.15 2.30 -9.39
N ARG A 171 -5.99 3.25 -10.32
CA ARG A 171 -6.27 4.69 -10.10
C ARG A 171 -7.65 4.97 -9.52
N SER A 172 -8.65 4.12 -9.81
CA SER A 172 -10.01 4.26 -9.28
C SER A 172 -10.13 4.09 -7.76
N TRP A 173 -9.05 3.70 -7.08
CA TRP A 173 -9.02 3.31 -5.67
C TRP A 173 -8.19 4.27 -4.82
N ARG A 174 -7.56 5.28 -5.43
CA ARG A 174 -6.97 6.38 -4.65
C ARG A 174 -8.12 7.07 -3.94
N PRO A 175 -8.20 7.01 -2.59
CA PRO A 175 -9.25 7.72 -1.88
C PRO A 175 -9.18 9.19 -2.32
N ARG A 176 -10.32 9.80 -2.65
CA ARG A 176 -10.40 11.25 -2.93
C ARG A 176 -9.92 12.11 -1.74
N LEU A 177 -9.56 11.49 -0.62
CA LEU A 177 -8.96 12.09 0.57
C LEU A 177 -7.73 12.95 0.23
N PHE A 178 -6.88 12.54 -0.72
CA PHE A 178 -5.72 13.36 -1.10
C PHE A 178 -6.02 14.52 -2.06
N SER A 179 -7.25 14.63 -2.58
CA SER A 179 -7.63 15.71 -3.51
C SER A 179 -8.21 16.95 -2.83
N ARG A 180 -8.41 16.93 -1.50
CA ARG A 180 -9.04 18.07 -0.78
C ARG A 180 -8.04 19.02 -0.11
N GLU A 181 -6.77 18.67 -0.02
CA GLU A 181 -5.76 19.46 0.71
C GLU A 181 -4.99 20.47 -0.17
N GLY A 182 -5.21 20.47 -1.48
CA GLY A 182 -4.51 21.37 -2.43
C GLY A 182 -5.35 22.51 -3.00
N ARG A 183 -6.58 22.74 -2.53
CA ARG A 183 -7.51 23.74 -3.11
C ARG A 183 -8.09 24.71 -2.05
N GLY A 184 -7.29 25.03 -1.03
CA GLY A 184 -7.66 25.97 0.05
C GLY A 184 -6.99 27.35 -0.05
N ASP A 185 -5.74 27.43 -0.52
CA ASP A 185 -4.94 28.67 -0.39
C ASP A 185 -4.57 29.33 -1.74
N GLN A 186 -5.58 29.63 -2.56
CA GLN A 186 -5.50 30.82 -3.41
C GLN A 186 -6.40 31.90 -2.79
N ALA A 187 -6.04 32.32 -1.57
CA ALA A 187 -6.48 33.58 -1.04
C ALA A 187 -5.89 34.69 -1.94
N THR A 188 -6.76 35.26 -2.75
CA THR A 188 -6.58 36.52 -3.46
C THR A 188 -5.86 37.55 -2.59
N LEU A 189 -4.67 37.98 -3.01
CA LEU A 189 -3.98 39.13 -2.44
C LEU A 189 -4.85 40.39 -2.67
N PRO A 190 -5.20 41.17 -1.62
CA PRO A 190 -5.93 42.41 -1.81
C PRO A 190 -5.03 43.42 -2.55
N GLY A 191 -5.59 44.00 -3.61
CA GLY A 191 -4.94 45.00 -4.45
C GLY A 191 -4.50 46.22 -3.64
N LYS A 192 -3.26 46.64 -3.86
CA LYS A 192 -2.77 47.96 -3.45
C LYS A 192 -3.51 49.02 -4.29
N HIS A 193 -4.38 49.79 -3.66
CA HIS A 193 -4.80 51.08 -4.20
C HIS A 193 -3.78 52.14 -3.79
N SER A 194 -3.29 52.86 -4.80
CA SER A 194 -2.45 54.06 -4.72
C SER A 194 -3.22 55.25 -4.18
#